data_AF-A0A813G7P4-F1
#
_entry.id   AF-A0A813G7P4-F1
#
_cell.length_a   1.000
_cell.length_b   1.000
_cell.length_c   1.000
_cell.angle_alpha   90.00
_cell.angle_beta   90.00
_cell.angle_gamma   90.00
#
_symmetry.space_group_name_H-M   'P 1'
#
loop_
_entity.id
_entity.type
_entity.pdbx_description
1 polymer ?
#
loop_
_entity_poly.entity_id
_entity_poly.type
_entity_poly.pdbx_seq_one_letter_code
_entity_poly.pdbx_strand_id
1 'polypeptide(L)'
;MQDQEQHSGHGGVAESFRRHPEILRTLAGTAGTWFLFDVAYYGTSIFTPQILDAVCLTGRVVDGKCQQSLLQTAELSALVSVMGIPGAVCAILLVPVWGSKRLNVYGFAALSAVFALMAITMQNAPDQHGLLFVLFCVLTFFLNFGPNLGTYVLPAICFPAFIRSTCHGLSATGGKLGAVTGSLLFNPISNSSAGITGVLWVQAVICALGVAVAQLLQKHDWEYSAAESIVNKLFGDWH
;
A
#
# COMPACT_ATOMS: atom_id res chain seq x y z
N MET A 1 16.23 14.13 -53.39
CA MET A 1 15.47 15.00 -52.48
C MET A 1 14.15 14.32 -52.22
N GLN A 2 13.81 14.13 -50.95
CA GLN A 2 12.56 13.54 -50.41
C GLN A 2 12.41 12.03 -50.65
N ASP A 3 13.00 11.22 -49.77
CA ASP A 3 12.48 9.89 -49.35
C ASP A 3 13.37 9.27 -48.25
N GLN A 4 13.76 10.09 -47.25
CA GLN A 4 14.44 9.63 -46.03
C GLN A 4 13.76 10.08 -44.73
N GLU A 5 12.54 10.64 -44.79
CA GLU A 5 11.80 11.13 -43.62
C GLU A 5 10.55 10.29 -43.30
N GLN A 6 10.67 8.95 -43.29
CA GLN A 6 9.58 8.07 -42.83
C GLN A 6 9.97 7.15 -41.65
N HIS A 7 11.03 7.48 -40.91
CA HIS A 7 11.39 6.80 -39.67
C HIS A 7 11.04 7.55 -38.37
N SER A 8 10.17 8.57 -38.42
CA SER A 8 9.77 9.35 -37.25
C SER A 8 8.33 9.07 -36.84
N GLY A 9 8.14 8.13 -35.91
CA GLY A 9 6.80 7.89 -35.37
C GLY A 9 6.69 7.10 -34.07
N HIS A 10 7.74 6.46 -33.57
CA HIS A 10 7.76 6.04 -32.17
C HIS A 10 8.19 7.25 -31.35
N GLY A 11 7.23 8.10 -30.94
CA GLY A 11 7.51 9.09 -29.92
C GLY A 11 8.09 8.36 -28.71
N GLY A 12 9.38 8.53 -28.45
CA GLY A 12 10.05 7.84 -27.35
C GLY A 12 9.33 8.09 -26.02
N VAL A 13 9.64 7.31 -24.98
CA VAL A 13 9.03 7.43 -23.65
C VAL A 13 9.00 8.90 -23.16
N ALA A 14 10.08 9.65 -23.42
CA ALA A 14 10.18 11.07 -23.08
C ALA A 14 9.19 11.97 -23.85
N GLU A 15 8.94 11.66 -25.13
CA GLU A 15 7.97 12.40 -25.95
C GLU A 15 6.53 12.08 -25.52
N SER A 16 6.27 10.84 -25.12
CA SER A 16 4.98 10.43 -24.56
C SER A 16 4.66 11.20 -23.27
N PHE A 17 5.63 11.38 -22.37
CA PHE A 17 5.44 12.20 -21.17
C PHE A 17 5.23 13.69 -21.46
N ARG A 18 5.87 14.22 -22.51
CA ARG A 18 5.69 15.63 -22.91
C ARG A 18 4.33 15.91 -23.53
N ARG A 19 3.80 14.97 -24.31
CA ARG A 19 2.51 15.14 -25.00
C ARG A 19 1.29 14.85 -24.12
N HIS A 20 1.45 14.00 -23.10
CA HIS A 20 0.34 13.47 -22.31
C HIS A 20 0.56 13.68 -20.80
N PRO A 21 0.29 14.88 -20.25
CA PRO A 21 0.45 15.18 -18.83
C PRO A 21 -0.42 14.30 -17.91
N GLU A 22 -1.51 13.72 -18.43
CA GLU A 22 -2.35 12.75 -17.74
C GLU A 22 -1.61 11.46 -17.34
N ILE A 23 -0.58 11.07 -18.09
CA ILE A 23 0.27 9.91 -17.77
C ILE A 23 1.08 10.22 -16.51
N LEU A 24 1.64 11.43 -16.42
CA LEU A 24 2.39 11.87 -15.24
C LEU A 24 1.50 11.96 -14.00
N ARG A 25 0.27 12.46 -14.14
CA ARG A 25 -0.71 12.47 -13.04
C ARG A 25 -1.05 11.05 -12.56
N THR A 26 -1.25 10.13 -13.50
CA THR A 26 -1.55 8.72 -13.20
C THR A 26 -0.34 8.02 -12.58
N LEU A 27 0.86 8.33 -13.05
CA LEU A 27 2.12 7.85 -12.48
C LEU A 27 2.30 8.36 -11.05
N ALA A 28 2.06 9.65 -10.79
CA ALA A 28 2.10 10.20 -9.44
C ALA A 28 1.07 9.53 -8.51
N GLY A 29 -0.13 9.22 -9.02
CA GLY A 29 -1.15 8.48 -8.25
C GLY A 29 -0.76 7.04 -7.94
N THR A 30 -0.26 6.29 -8.93
CA THR A 30 0.15 4.89 -8.75
C THR A 30 1.42 4.76 -7.91
N ALA A 31 2.47 5.53 -8.22
CA ALA A 31 3.70 5.55 -7.46
C ALA A 31 3.52 6.10 -6.04
N GLY A 32 2.71 7.15 -5.87
CA GLY A 32 2.45 7.77 -4.57
C GLY A 32 1.66 6.87 -3.63
N THR A 33 0.60 6.23 -4.12
CA THR A 33 -0.15 5.26 -3.30
C THR A 33 0.68 4.02 -2.99
N TRP A 34 1.49 3.51 -3.93
CA TRP A 34 2.38 2.38 -3.66
C TRP A 34 3.47 2.74 -2.65
N PHE A 35 4.08 3.91 -2.76
CA PHE A 35 5.00 4.44 -1.76
C PHE A 35 4.37 4.47 -0.36
N LEU A 36 3.20 5.11 -0.21
CA LEU A 36 2.53 5.24 1.09
C LEU A 36 2.11 3.88 1.66
N PHE A 37 1.65 2.97 0.80
CA PHE A 37 1.33 1.61 1.21
C PHE A 37 2.57 0.85 1.71
N ASP A 38 3.68 0.89 0.97
CA ASP A 38 4.90 0.16 1.34
C ASP A 38 5.52 0.73 2.64
N VAL A 39 5.39 2.03 2.91
CA VAL A 39 5.78 2.59 4.22
C VAL A 39 5.01 1.91 5.35
N ALA A 40 3.69 1.78 5.21
CA ALA A 40 2.85 1.17 6.25
C ALA A 40 3.03 -0.36 6.33
N TYR A 41 3.06 -1.04 5.18
CA TYR A 41 3.16 -2.49 5.10
C TYR A 41 4.50 -3.00 5.65
N TYR A 42 5.62 -2.45 5.17
CA TYR A 42 6.94 -2.88 5.64
C TYR A 42 7.23 -2.36 7.05
N GLY A 43 6.77 -1.15 7.37
CA GLY A 43 6.85 -0.64 8.73
C GLY A 43 6.13 -1.54 9.73
N THR A 44 4.95 -2.07 9.40
CA THR A 44 4.25 -3.01 10.27
C THR A 44 4.89 -4.40 10.28
N SER A 45 5.30 -4.91 9.12
CA SER A 45 5.84 -6.27 9.00
C SER A 45 7.19 -6.43 9.70
N ILE A 46 8.09 -5.45 9.56
CA ILE A 46 9.42 -5.49 10.19
C ILE A 46 9.31 -5.34 11.71
N PHE A 47 8.37 -4.52 12.18
CA PHE A 47 8.20 -4.23 13.61
C PHE A 47 7.13 -5.10 14.28
N THR A 48 6.63 -6.13 13.59
CA THR A 48 5.61 -7.06 14.11
C THR A 48 6.02 -7.68 15.45
N PRO A 49 7.25 -8.19 15.65
CA PRO A 49 7.66 -8.73 16.94
C PRO A 49 7.59 -7.70 18.08
N GLN A 50 8.01 -6.46 17.83
CA GLN A 50 7.95 -5.38 18.81
C GLN A 50 6.51 -4.96 19.13
N ILE A 51 5.63 -4.93 18.11
CA ILE A 51 4.20 -4.65 18.31
C ILE A 51 3.56 -5.76 19.15
N LEU A 52 3.84 -7.03 18.85
CA LEU A 52 3.29 -8.16 19.60
C LEU A 52 3.83 -8.24 21.03
N ASP A 53 5.09 -7.88 21.25
CA ASP A 53 5.66 -7.77 22.59
C ASP A 53 4.97 -6.66 23.40
N ALA A 54 4.66 -5.52 22.77
CA ALA A 54 3.88 -4.45 23.39
C ALA A 54 2.42 -4.85 23.67
N VAL A 55 1.82 -5.73 22.85
CA VAL A 55 0.48 -6.28 23.09
C VAL A 55 0.48 -7.28 24.24
N CYS A 56 1.55 -8.05 24.44
CA CYS A 56 1.74 -8.98 25.55
C CYS A 56 0.61 -10.01 25.76
N LEU A 57 0.17 -10.71 24.70
CA LEU A 57 -0.97 -11.63 24.81
C LEU A 57 -0.70 -12.88 25.66
N THR A 58 0.50 -13.48 25.53
CA THR A 58 0.84 -14.77 26.17
C THR A 58 1.93 -14.66 27.23
N GLY A 59 2.56 -13.48 27.33
CA GLY A 59 3.56 -13.18 28.33
C GLY A 59 2.96 -12.83 29.68
N ARG A 60 3.82 -12.74 30.70
CA ARG A 60 3.48 -12.11 31.98
C ARG A 60 4.07 -10.72 32.04
N VAL A 61 3.28 -9.74 32.46
CA VAL A 61 3.80 -8.39 32.74
C VAL A 61 4.52 -8.45 34.09
N VAL A 62 5.84 -8.30 34.09
CA VAL A 62 6.68 -8.22 35.29
C VAL A 62 7.40 -6.89 35.25
N ASP A 63 7.25 -6.06 36.30
CA ASP A 63 7.83 -4.72 36.38
C ASP A 63 7.47 -3.79 35.19
N GLY A 64 6.24 -3.90 34.68
CA GLY A 64 5.74 -3.08 33.58
C GLY A 64 6.31 -3.45 32.20
N LYS A 65 7.05 -4.56 32.09
CA LYS A 65 7.55 -5.12 30.82
C LYS A 65 6.91 -6.47 30.54
N CYS A 66 6.58 -6.70 29.27
CA CYS A 66 6.15 -8.02 28.86
C CYS A 66 7.33 -9.00 28.92
N GLN A 67 7.17 -10.10 29.65
CA GLN A 67 8.05 -11.25 29.55
C GLN A 67 7.37 -12.31 28.67
N GLN A 68 7.57 -12.17 27.36
CA GLN A 68 7.18 -13.17 26.37
C GLN A 68 8.43 -13.80 25.78
N SER A 69 8.44 -15.13 25.67
CA SER A 69 9.56 -15.82 25.02
C SER A 69 9.58 -15.54 23.52
N LEU A 70 10.77 -15.62 22.90
CA LEU A 70 10.90 -15.46 21.45
C LEU A 70 10.02 -16.47 20.68
N LEU A 71 9.86 -17.69 21.19
CA LEU A 71 9.02 -18.72 20.58
C LEU A 71 7.54 -18.31 20.58
N GLN A 72 7.04 -17.80 21.72
CA GLN A 72 5.66 -17.30 21.81
C GLN A 72 5.40 -16.12 20.85
N THR A 73 6.33 -15.16 20.79
CA THR A 73 6.22 -14.04 19.84
C THR A 73 6.24 -14.53 18.39
N ALA A 74 7.04 -15.54 18.07
CA ALA A 74 7.09 -16.14 16.74
C ALA A 74 5.78 -16.86 16.39
N GLU A 75 5.19 -17.62 17.32
CA GLU A 75 3.89 -18.28 17.13
C GLU A 75 2.77 -17.28 16.88
N LEU A 76 2.72 -16.19 17.66
CA LEU A 76 1.74 -15.11 17.45
C LEU A 76 1.96 -14.39 16.11
N SER A 77 3.21 -14.15 15.72
CA SER A 77 3.55 -13.55 14.42
C SER A 77 3.09 -14.43 13.26
N ALA A 78 3.28 -15.75 13.37
CA ALA A 78 2.80 -16.71 12.39
C ALA A 78 1.27 -16.70 12.31
N LEU A 79 0.57 -16.71 13.44
CA LEU A 79 -0.89 -16.65 13.50
C LEU A 79 -1.44 -15.38 12.86
N VAL A 80 -0.85 -14.22 13.14
CA VAL A 80 -1.22 -12.95 12.52
C VAL A 80 -0.97 -12.98 11.01
N SER A 81 0.14 -13.57 10.57
CA SER A 81 0.49 -13.65 9.14
C SER A 81 -0.52 -14.48 8.34
N VAL A 82 -1.12 -15.51 8.95
CA VAL A 82 -2.19 -16.31 8.33
C VAL A 82 -3.40 -15.45 7.96
N MET A 83 -3.69 -14.38 8.72
CA MET A 83 -4.79 -13.45 8.41
C MET A 83 -4.58 -12.66 7.11
N GLY A 84 -3.36 -12.63 6.57
CA GLY A 84 -3.09 -12.06 5.26
C GLY A 84 -3.72 -12.84 4.11
N ILE A 85 -3.84 -14.17 4.24
CA ILE A 85 -4.42 -15.06 3.23
C ILE A 85 -5.89 -14.72 2.94
N PRO A 86 -6.81 -14.71 3.93
CA PRO A 86 -8.20 -14.34 3.68
C PRO A 86 -8.32 -12.90 3.16
N GLY A 87 -7.45 -11.98 3.61
CA GLY A 87 -7.39 -10.62 3.08
C GLY A 87 -7.14 -10.61 1.57
N ALA A 88 -6.07 -11.27 1.12
CA ALA A 88 -5.72 -11.37 -0.29
C ALA A 88 -6.80 -12.08 -1.13
N VAL A 89 -7.38 -13.17 -0.62
CA VAL A 89 -8.48 -13.88 -1.31
C VAL A 89 -9.69 -12.96 -1.48
N CYS A 90 -10.10 -12.26 -0.43
CA CYS A 90 -11.18 -11.28 -0.53
C CYS A 90 -10.86 -10.18 -1.54
N ALA A 91 -9.61 -9.68 -1.59
CA ALA A 91 -9.19 -8.68 -2.56
C ALA A 91 -9.38 -9.16 -3.99
N ILE A 92 -8.90 -10.37 -4.29
CA ILE A 92 -8.95 -10.98 -5.63
C ILE A 92 -10.40 -11.16 -6.09
N LEU A 93 -11.29 -11.59 -5.19
CA LEU A 93 -12.70 -11.79 -5.49
C LEU A 93 -13.46 -10.46 -5.68
N LEU A 94 -13.06 -9.40 -4.98
CA LEU A 94 -13.74 -8.11 -5.03
C LEU A 94 -13.24 -7.17 -6.14
N VAL A 95 -11.99 -7.29 -6.59
CA VAL A 95 -11.43 -6.46 -7.69
C VAL A 95 -12.33 -6.41 -8.92
N PRO A 96 -12.85 -7.54 -9.46
CA PRO A 96 -13.68 -7.52 -10.67
C PRO A 96 -15.00 -6.74 -10.49
N VAL A 97 -15.51 -6.65 -9.27
CA VAL A 97 -16.82 -6.03 -8.96
C VAL A 97 -16.66 -4.57 -8.55
N TRP A 98 -15.68 -4.27 -7.70
CA TRP A 98 -15.51 -2.93 -7.12
C TRP A 98 -14.56 -2.06 -7.95
N GLY A 99 -13.66 -2.67 -8.71
CA GLY A 99 -12.54 -2.00 -9.34
C GLY A 99 -11.44 -1.65 -8.34
N SER A 100 -10.25 -1.47 -8.89
CA SER A 100 -9.00 -1.31 -8.16
C SER A 100 -8.93 0.04 -7.43
N LYS A 101 -9.48 1.13 -7.99
CA LYS A 101 -9.57 2.42 -7.29
C LYS A 101 -10.36 2.35 -5.99
N ARG A 102 -11.56 1.75 -6.03
CA ARG A 102 -12.42 1.67 -4.83
C ARG A 102 -11.77 0.79 -3.78
N LEU A 103 -11.16 -0.33 -4.19
CA LEU A 103 -10.44 -1.21 -3.29
C LEU A 103 -9.26 -0.49 -2.60
N ASN A 104 -8.48 0.31 -3.32
CA ASN A 104 -7.43 1.15 -2.74
C ASN A 104 -7.98 2.14 -1.72
N VAL A 105 -9.00 2.91 -2.08
CA VAL A 105 -9.58 3.96 -1.21
C VAL A 105 -10.16 3.36 0.07
N TYR A 106 -11.01 2.35 -0.04
CA TYR A 106 -11.60 1.70 1.14
C TYR A 106 -10.55 0.94 1.95
N GLY A 107 -9.57 0.34 1.30
CA GLY A 107 -8.41 -0.29 1.93
C GLY A 107 -7.63 0.66 2.81
N PHE A 108 -7.19 1.80 2.25
CA PHE A 108 -6.45 2.82 3.00
C PHE A 108 -7.29 3.46 4.12
N ALA A 109 -8.59 3.67 3.89
CA ALA A 109 -9.48 4.20 4.92
C ALA A 109 -9.63 3.23 6.10
N ALA A 110 -9.83 1.94 5.81
CA ALA A 110 -9.89 0.90 6.84
C ALA A 110 -8.56 0.77 7.60
N LEU A 111 -7.42 0.78 6.88
CA LEU A 111 -6.10 0.77 7.52
C LEU A 111 -5.90 1.96 8.45
N SER A 112 -6.24 3.17 8.00
CA SER A 112 -6.13 4.38 8.82
C SER A 112 -6.97 4.26 10.10
N ALA A 113 -8.22 3.80 9.97
CA ALA A 113 -9.12 3.61 11.10
C ALA A 113 -8.61 2.55 12.09
N VAL A 114 -8.11 1.41 11.60
CA VAL A 114 -7.60 0.33 12.46
C VAL A 114 -6.29 0.73 13.15
N PHE A 115 -5.38 1.41 12.46
CA PHE A 115 -4.16 1.96 13.08
C PHE A 115 -4.51 2.97 14.19
N ALA A 116 -5.43 3.89 13.93
CA ALA A 116 -5.88 4.87 14.92
C ALA A 116 -6.57 4.18 16.11
N LEU A 117 -7.45 3.21 15.86
CA LEU A 117 -8.14 2.46 16.90
C LEU A 117 -7.15 1.69 17.78
N MET A 118 -6.16 1.02 17.17
CA MET A 118 -5.12 0.33 17.91
C MET A 118 -4.27 1.30 18.74
N ALA A 119 -3.91 2.46 18.20
CA ALA A 119 -3.18 3.49 18.95
C ALA A 119 -4.01 4.02 20.15
N ILE A 120 -5.30 4.26 19.96
CA ILE A 120 -6.22 4.69 21.01
C ILE A 120 -6.36 3.62 22.09
N THR A 121 -6.52 2.35 21.71
CA THR A 121 -6.62 1.24 22.67
C THR A 121 -5.32 1.09 23.46
N MET A 122 -4.14 1.21 22.82
CA MET A 122 -2.86 1.16 23.53
C MET A 122 -2.68 2.29 24.55
N GLN A 123 -3.28 3.46 24.33
CA GLN A 123 -3.21 4.58 25.27
C GLN A 123 -4.22 4.48 26.42
N ASN A 124 -5.46 4.06 26.12
CA ASN A 124 -6.57 4.15 27.06
C ASN A 124 -6.91 2.82 27.76
N ALA A 125 -6.55 1.70 27.15
CA ALA A 125 -6.84 0.36 27.66
C ALA A 125 -5.69 -0.62 27.37
N PRO A 126 -4.45 -0.33 27.84
CA PRO A 126 -3.27 -1.14 27.54
C PRO A 126 -3.37 -2.58 28.04
N ASP A 127 -4.17 -2.83 29.08
CA ASP A 127 -4.39 -4.18 29.65
C ASP A 127 -5.33 -5.06 28.80
N GLN A 128 -5.95 -4.50 27.75
CA GLN A 128 -6.82 -5.25 26.84
C GLN A 128 -6.03 -5.98 25.75
N HIS A 129 -5.11 -6.85 26.17
CA HIS A 129 -4.21 -7.62 25.30
C HIS A 129 -4.96 -8.39 24.19
N GLY A 130 -6.10 -8.99 24.53
CA GLY A 130 -6.95 -9.72 23.57
C GLY A 130 -7.54 -8.82 22.48
N LEU A 131 -8.03 -7.62 22.84
CA LEU A 131 -8.55 -6.67 21.87
C LEU A 131 -7.44 -6.17 20.94
N LEU A 132 -6.29 -5.80 21.51
CA LEU A 132 -5.13 -5.35 20.73
C LEU A 132 -4.64 -6.41 19.74
N PHE A 133 -4.63 -7.69 20.16
CA PHE A 133 -4.28 -8.79 19.26
C PHE A 133 -5.29 -8.95 18.12
N VAL A 134 -6.60 -8.89 18.42
CA VAL A 134 -7.65 -8.95 17.39
C VAL A 134 -7.54 -7.77 16.42
N LEU A 135 -7.31 -6.55 16.93
CA LEU A 135 -7.08 -5.37 16.09
C LEU A 135 -5.87 -5.54 15.18
N PHE A 136 -4.80 -6.17 15.67
CA PHE A 136 -3.62 -6.45 14.86
C PHE A 136 -3.86 -7.52 13.79
N CYS A 137 -4.65 -8.56 14.09
CA CYS A 137 -5.13 -9.53 13.09
C CYS A 137 -5.99 -8.85 12.00
N VAL A 138 -6.91 -7.96 12.39
CA VAL A 138 -7.74 -7.17 11.48
C VAL A 138 -6.89 -6.23 10.64
N LEU A 139 -5.85 -5.63 11.23
CA LEU A 139 -4.89 -4.80 10.51
C LEU A 139 -4.17 -5.60 9.42
N THR A 140 -3.64 -6.79 9.74
CA THR A 140 -2.97 -7.66 8.76
C THR A 140 -3.91 -8.14 7.65
N PHE A 141 -5.18 -8.37 7.98
CA PHE A 141 -6.21 -8.63 6.97
C PHE A 141 -6.35 -7.44 6.00
N PHE A 142 -6.54 -6.22 6.51
CA PHE A 142 -6.72 -5.04 5.65
C PHE A 142 -5.45 -4.66 4.87
N LEU A 143 -4.28 -4.92 5.44
CA LEU A 143 -2.99 -4.74 4.75
C LEU A 143 -2.91 -5.61 3.50
N ASN A 144 -3.51 -6.81 3.51
CA ASN A 144 -3.53 -7.72 2.35
C ASN A 144 -4.80 -7.62 1.50
N PHE A 145 -5.91 -7.11 2.05
CA PHE A 145 -7.17 -6.94 1.33
C PHE A 145 -7.20 -5.73 0.41
N GLY A 146 -6.79 -4.57 0.93
CA GLY A 146 -7.08 -3.30 0.28
C GLY A 146 -5.98 -2.86 -0.68
N PRO A 147 -5.01 -2.05 -0.21
CA PRO A 147 -4.09 -1.40 -1.12
C PRO A 147 -3.03 -2.34 -1.69
N ASN A 148 -2.75 -3.50 -1.07
CA ASN A 148 -1.77 -4.45 -1.59
C ASN A 148 -2.10 -4.84 -3.03
N LEU A 149 -3.26 -5.43 -3.26
CA LEU A 149 -3.66 -5.81 -4.62
C LEU A 149 -3.84 -4.58 -5.52
N GLY A 150 -4.45 -3.52 -4.99
CA GLY A 150 -4.74 -2.31 -5.77
C GLY A 150 -3.49 -1.56 -6.25
N THR A 151 -2.38 -1.54 -5.50
CA THR A 151 -1.12 -0.87 -5.91
C THR A 151 -0.34 -1.67 -6.95
N TYR A 152 -0.46 -3.01 -6.97
CA TYR A 152 0.11 -3.84 -8.04
C TYR A 152 -0.74 -3.82 -9.32
N VAL A 153 -2.07 -3.86 -9.20
CA VAL A 153 -2.98 -3.95 -10.35
C VAL A 153 -3.09 -2.62 -11.10
N LEU A 154 -3.19 -1.48 -10.40
CA LEU A 154 -3.35 -0.17 -11.06
C LEU A 154 -2.30 0.12 -12.14
N PRO A 155 -0.99 0.09 -11.87
CA PRO A 155 0.00 0.40 -12.89
C PRO A 155 -0.02 -0.61 -14.06
N ALA A 156 -0.58 -1.82 -13.90
CA ALA A 156 -0.74 -2.75 -15.01
C ALA A 156 -1.90 -2.36 -15.95
N ILE A 157 -2.96 -1.74 -15.43
CA ILE A 157 -4.16 -1.39 -16.21
C ILE A 157 -4.21 0.07 -16.66
N CYS A 158 -3.48 0.96 -15.98
CA CYS A 158 -3.57 2.40 -16.21
C CYS A 158 -2.73 2.92 -17.38
N PHE A 159 -1.72 2.17 -17.82
CA PHE A 159 -0.74 2.63 -18.81
C PHE A 159 -0.87 1.92 -20.16
N PRO A 160 -0.70 2.65 -21.28
CA PRO A 160 -0.65 2.07 -22.63
C PRO A 160 0.45 1.02 -22.76
N ALA A 161 0.19 -0.06 -23.52
CA ALA A 161 1.07 -1.23 -23.63
C ALA A 161 2.54 -0.90 -23.92
N PHE A 162 2.81 0.10 -24.78
CA PHE A 162 4.18 0.45 -25.21
C PHE A 162 5.03 1.20 -24.16
N ILE A 163 4.41 1.82 -23.14
CA ILE A 163 5.12 2.46 -22.00
C ILE A 163 4.83 1.78 -20.65
N ARG A 164 3.94 0.78 -20.64
CA ARG A 164 3.42 0.14 -19.42
C ARG A 164 4.53 -0.40 -18.53
N SER A 165 5.51 -1.10 -19.09
CA SER A 165 6.62 -1.68 -18.33
C SER A 165 7.45 -0.61 -17.63
N THR A 166 7.78 0.48 -18.33
CA THR A 166 8.55 1.61 -17.76
C THR A 166 7.78 2.30 -16.66
N CYS A 167 6.50 2.64 -16.88
CA CYS A 167 5.68 3.29 -15.87
C CYS A 167 5.43 2.37 -14.66
N HIS A 168 5.20 1.07 -14.88
CA HIS A 168 5.08 0.10 -13.80
C HIS A 168 6.37 0.00 -12.98
N GLY A 169 7.55 -0.04 -13.63
CA GLY A 169 8.85 -0.03 -12.95
C GLY A 169 9.09 1.24 -12.14
N LEU A 170 8.69 2.41 -12.64
CA LEU A 170 8.76 3.67 -11.89
C LEU A 170 7.82 3.65 -10.67
N SER A 171 6.60 3.13 -10.81
CA SER A 171 5.69 2.99 -9.66
C SER A 171 6.21 2.01 -8.62
N ALA A 172 6.78 0.88 -9.06
CA ALA A 172 7.41 -0.11 -8.18
C ALA A 172 8.62 0.47 -7.44
N THR A 173 9.40 1.34 -8.09
CA THR A 173 10.50 2.07 -7.45
C THR A 173 9.97 2.96 -6.32
N GLY A 174 8.83 3.63 -6.52
CA GLY A 174 8.13 4.34 -5.46
C GLY A 174 7.80 3.45 -4.26
N GLY A 175 7.24 2.26 -4.49
CA GLY A 175 7.02 1.27 -3.43
C GLY A 175 8.29 0.93 -2.65
N LYS A 176 9.37 0.57 -3.36
CA LYS A 176 10.67 0.24 -2.72
C LYS A 176 11.24 1.38 -1.88
N LEU A 177 11.14 2.63 -2.35
CA LEU A 177 11.53 3.80 -1.56
C LEU A 177 10.66 3.96 -0.31
N GLY A 178 9.37 3.63 -0.40
CA GLY A 178 8.45 3.58 0.72
C GLY A 178 8.86 2.53 1.75
N ALA A 179 9.22 1.31 1.31
CA ALA A 179 9.69 0.24 2.18
C ALA A 179 10.94 0.63 2.98
N VAL A 180 11.91 1.27 2.31
CA VAL A 180 13.12 1.81 2.96
C VAL A 180 12.76 2.90 3.96
N THR A 181 11.87 3.81 3.57
CA THR A 181 11.42 4.92 4.43
C THR A 181 10.71 4.40 5.69
N GLY A 182 9.80 3.42 5.57
CA GLY A 182 9.13 2.80 6.72
C GLY A 182 10.11 2.12 7.67
N SER A 183 11.08 1.39 7.12
CA SER A 183 12.12 0.71 7.90
C SER A 183 12.99 1.70 8.71
N LEU A 184 13.35 2.84 8.11
CA LEU A 184 14.20 3.85 8.74
C LEU A 184 13.43 4.78 9.68
N LEU A 185 12.17 5.10 9.39
CA LEU A 185 11.35 6.04 10.15
C LEU A 185 10.88 5.43 11.49
N PHE A 186 10.61 4.13 11.52
CA PHE A 186 9.92 3.52 12.66
C PHE A 186 10.84 3.31 13.86
N ASN A 187 12.11 2.94 13.62
CA ASN A 187 13.09 2.70 14.68
C ASN A 187 13.30 3.91 15.61
N PRO A 188 13.55 5.14 15.12
CA PRO A 188 13.71 6.30 16.00
C PRO A 188 12.39 6.67 16.72
N ILE A 189 11.24 6.48 16.08
CA ILE A 189 9.93 6.77 16.71
C ILE A 189 9.64 5.77 17.84
N SER A 190 9.89 4.47 17.61
CA SER A 190 9.66 3.44 18.63
C SER A 190 10.55 3.60 19.86
N ASN A 191 11.74 4.18 19.68
CA ASN A 191 12.70 4.45 20.75
C ASN A 191 12.50 5.82 21.42
N SER A 192 11.57 6.64 20.93
CA SER A 192 11.20 7.92 21.53
C SER A 192 10.20 7.73 22.68
N SER A 193 9.86 8.81 23.38
CA SER A 193 8.82 8.82 24.41
C SER A 193 7.42 8.44 23.88
N ALA A 194 7.20 8.48 22.56
CA ALA A 194 5.94 8.08 21.95
C ALA A 194 5.79 6.56 21.78
N GLY A 195 6.89 5.79 21.81
CA GLY A 195 6.90 4.34 21.70
C GLY A 195 6.21 3.79 20.44
N ILE A 196 5.71 2.55 20.53
CA ILE A 196 4.95 1.88 19.47
C ILE A 196 3.65 2.63 19.14
N THR A 197 3.02 3.25 20.13
CA THR A 197 1.82 4.07 19.95
C THR A 197 2.06 5.23 18.98
N GLY A 198 3.21 5.90 19.06
CA GLY A 198 3.59 6.96 18.12
C GLY A 198 3.73 6.45 16.69
N VAL A 199 4.30 5.26 16.51
CA VAL A 199 4.41 4.59 15.21
C VAL A 199 3.02 4.33 14.62
N LEU A 200 2.06 3.84 15.42
CA LEU A 200 0.69 3.57 14.96
C LEU A 200 -0.02 4.86 14.50
N TRP A 201 0.15 5.98 15.20
CA TRP A 201 -0.40 7.28 14.77
C TRP A 201 0.19 7.76 13.45
N VAL A 202 1.52 7.66 13.29
CA VAL A 202 2.18 8.02 12.04
C VAL A 202 1.65 7.17 10.88
N GLN A 203 1.47 5.88 11.10
CA GLN A 203 0.87 4.99 10.09
C GLN A 203 -0.58 5.34 9.77
N ALA A 204 -1.40 5.70 10.77
CA ALA A 204 -2.78 6.14 10.56
C ALA A 204 -2.83 7.37 9.64
N VAL A 205 -1.94 8.34 9.86
CA VAL A 205 -1.82 9.55 9.04
C VAL A 205 -1.35 9.23 7.63
N ILE A 206 -0.33 8.39 7.48
CA ILE A 206 0.17 7.95 6.16
C ILE A 206 -0.93 7.26 5.36
N CYS A 207 -1.73 6.39 6.00
CA CYS A 207 -2.85 5.74 5.34
C CYS A 207 -3.96 6.73 4.97
N ALA A 208 -4.25 7.73 5.81
CA ALA A 208 -5.20 8.80 5.49
C ALA A 208 -4.72 9.65 4.30
N LEU A 209 -3.43 9.95 4.21
CA LEU A 209 -2.83 10.58 3.03
C LEU A 209 -2.96 9.67 1.80
N GLY A 210 -2.82 8.35 1.98
CA GLY A 210 -3.07 7.34 0.94
C GLY A 210 -4.48 7.43 0.36
N VAL A 211 -5.50 7.64 1.21
CA VAL A 211 -6.88 7.90 0.76
C VAL A 211 -6.95 9.14 -0.11
N ALA A 212 -6.36 10.25 0.34
CA ALA A 212 -6.39 11.51 -0.40
C ALA A 212 -5.69 11.38 -1.77
N VAL A 213 -4.50 10.76 -1.82
CA VAL A 213 -3.76 10.53 -3.06
C VAL A 213 -4.56 9.61 -4.00
N ALA A 214 -5.14 8.53 -3.49
CA ALA A 214 -5.96 7.61 -4.27
C ALA A 214 -7.19 8.31 -4.86
N GLN A 215 -7.89 9.14 -4.07
CA GLN A 215 -9.07 9.86 -4.55
C GLN A 215 -8.75 10.94 -5.58
N LEU A 216 -7.69 11.73 -5.36
CA LEU A 216 -7.35 12.89 -6.18
C LEU A 216 -6.64 12.52 -7.49
N LEU A 217 -5.81 11.48 -7.48
CA LEU A 217 -4.92 11.17 -8.61
C LEU A 217 -5.34 9.91 -9.38
N GLN A 218 -6.06 8.95 -8.77
CA GLN A 218 -6.47 7.73 -9.47
C GLN A 218 -7.86 7.90 -10.10
N LYS A 219 -8.04 7.33 -11.30
CA LYS A 219 -9.33 7.24 -12.00
C LYS A 219 -9.94 5.85 -11.81
N HIS A 220 -11.21 5.67 -12.17
CA HIS A 220 -11.81 4.34 -12.15
C HIS A 220 -11.29 3.46 -13.29
N ASP A 221 -11.18 2.15 -13.04
CA ASP A 221 -10.63 1.15 -13.95
C ASP A 221 -11.22 1.22 -15.37
N TRP A 222 -12.54 1.42 -15.49
CA TRP A 222 -13.24 1.54 -16.77
C TRP A 222 -12.87 2.80 -17.58
N GLU A 223 -12.41 3.87 -16.92
CA GLU A 223 -11.91 5.07 -17.62
C GLU A 223 -10.58 4.79 -18.33
N TYR A 224 -9.77 3.88 -17.77
CA TYR A 224 -8.49 3.47 -18.39
C TYR A 224 -8.72 2.54 -19.59
N SER A 225 -9.65 1.58 -19.48
CA SER A 225 -10.01 0.72 -20.61
C SER A 225 -10.61 1.51 -21.78
N ALA A 226 -11.45 2.51 -21.50
CA ALA A 226 -11.98 3.40 -22.53
C ALA A 226 -10.86 4.18 -23.23
N ALA A 227 -9.91 4.73 -22.48
CA ALA A 227 -8.77 5.46 -23.03
C ALA A 227 -7.86 4.55 -23.89
N GLU A 228 -7.55 3.34 -23.43
CA GLU A 228 -6.76 2.37 -24.20
C GLU A 228 -7.46 1.96 -25.50
N SER A 229 -8.79 1.79 -25.48
CA SER A 229 -9.56 1.49 -26.70
C SER A 229 -9.50 2.63 -27.73
N ILE A 230 -9.47 3.88 -27.28
CA ILE A 230 -9.37 5.06 -28.15
C ILE A 230 -7.94 5.17 -28.70
N VAL A 231 -6.92 4.99 -27.86
CA VAL A 231 -5.51 4.99 -28.29
C VAL A 231 -5.27 3.86 -29.29
N ASN A 232 -5.75 2.64 -29.02
CA ASN A 232 -5.63 1.54 -29.97
C ASN A 232 -6.42 1.78 -31.25
N LYS A 233 -7.55 2.51 -31.23
CA LYS A 233 -8.22 2.92 -32.48
C LYS A 233 -7.47 4.00 -33.25
N LEU A 234 -6.78 4.92 -32.57
CA LEU A 234 -6.04 6.00 -33.20
C LEU A 234 -4.66 5.55 -33.71
N PHE A 235 -4.09 4.50 -33.11
CA PHE A 235 -2.73 4.04 -33.40
C PHE A 235 -2.63 2.57 -33.83
N GLY A 236 -3.72 1.80 -33.80
CA GLY A 236 -3.75 0.35 -34.05
C GLY A 236 -4.21 -0.07 -35.45
N ASP A 237 -4.47 0.86 -36.37
CA ASP A 237 -4.79 0.56 -37.77
C ASP A 237 -3.55 0.19 -38.63
N TRP A 238 -2.44 -0.22 -38.01
CA TRP A 238 -1.23 -0.64 -38.72
C TRP A 238 -0.78 -2.02 -38.25
N HIS A 239 -1.46 -3.05 -38.77
CA HIS A 239 -0.94 -4.41 -38.89
C HIS A 239 -0.67 -4.72 -40.36
#